data_AF-S9R580-F1
#
_entry.id   AF-S9R580-F1
#
_cell.length_a   1.000
_cell.length_b   1.000
_cell.length_c   1.000
_cell.angle_alpha   90.00
_cell.angle_beta   90.00
_cell.angle_gamma   90.00
#
_symmetry.space_group_name_H-M   'P 1'
#
loop_
_entity.id
_entity.type
_entity.pdbx_description
1 polymer ?
#
loop_
_entity_poly.entity_id
_entity_poly.type
_entity_poly.pdbx_seq_one_letter_code
_entity_poly.pdbx_strand_id
1 'polypeptide(L)' 'MKVSVMRDALRAKFTQHPALAQLLLGTGDAKLVEHTANDDHWGDGGDGRGKNMLGRPLMQLRDELRAG' A
#
# COMPACT_ATOMS: atom_id res chain seq x y z
N MET A 1 -13.83 2.64 -9.11
CA MET A 1 -13.60 2.94 -7.68
C MET A 1 -12.59 4.08 -7.59
N LYS A 2 -12.82 5.14 -6.79
CA LYS A 2 -11.96 6.34 -6.80
C LYS A 2 -10.69 6.06 -6.00
N VAL A 3 -9.54 5.95 -6.68
CA VAL A 3 -8.21 5.71 -6.06
C VAL A 3 -7.91 6.70 -4.93
N SER A 4 -8.41 7.93 -5.03
CA SER A 4 -8.30 8.95 -3.97
C SER A 4 -8.91 8.50 -2.64
N VAL A 5 -10.11 7.91 -2.65
CA VAL A 5 -10.78 7.43 -1.43
C VAL A 5 -9.98 6.32 -0.76
N MET A 6 -9.37 5.43 -1.56
CA MET A 6 -8.52 4.39 -0.99
C MET A 6 -7.22 4.97 -0.39
N ARG A 7 -6.61 5.98 -1.02
CA ARG A 7 -5.47 6.68 -0.45
C ARG A 7 -5.82 7.33 0.89
N ASP A 8 -6.97 7.98 0.99
CA ASP A 8 -7.42 8.64 2.22
C ASP A 8 -7.66 7.62 3.33
N ALA A 9 -8.30 6.49 3.00
CA ALA A 9 -8.53 5.41 3.95
C ALA A 9 -7.22 4.76 4.44
N LEU A 10 -6.26 4.51 3.53
CA LEU A 10 -4.95 4.01 3.90
C LEU A 10 -4.23 5.02 4.80
N ARG A 11 -4.19 6.29 4.42
CA ARG A 11 -3.58 7.34 5.25
C ARG A 11 -4.19 7.34 6.64
N ALA A 12 -5.51 7.37 6.76
CA ALA A 12 -6.19 7.33 8.06
C ALA A 12 -5.82 6.09 8.88
N LYS A 13 -5.79 4.90 8.27
CA LYS A 13 -5.41 3.66 8.93
C LYS A 13 -3.99 3.72 9.51
N PHE A 14 -3.01 4.17 8.75
CA PHE A 14 -1.63 4.17 9.21
C PHE A 14 -1.32 5.35 10.15
N THR A 15 -2.02 6.48 10.04
CA THR A 15 -1.85 7.60 10.98
C THR A 15 -2.56 7.36 12.32
N GLN A 16 -3.68 6.65 12.32
CA GLN A 16 -4.42 6.32 13.56
C GLN A 16 -3.79 5.17 14.35
N HIS A 17 -2.97 4.33 13.70
CA HIS A 17 -2.37 3.14 14.31
C HIS A 17 -0.84 3.17 14.20
N PRO A 18 -0.12 3.77 15.17
CA PRO A 18 1.35 3.91 15.13
C PRO A 18 2.10 2.60 14.90
N ALA A 19 1.62 1.49 15.45
CA ALA A 19 2.20 0.16 15.23
C ALA A 19 2.17 -0.26 13.75
N LEU A 20 1.09 0.06 13.03
CA LEU A 20 1.00 -0.22 11.60
C LEU A 20 1.92 0.69 10.79
N ALA A 21 2.05 1.96 11.18
CA ALA A 21 3.02 2.87 10.56
C ALA A 21 4.45 2.36 10.71
N GLN A 22 4.83 1.89 11.90
CA GLN A 22 6.13 1.28 12.16
C GLN A 22 6.36 0.01 11.31
N LEU A 23 5.34 -0.84 11.19
CA LEU A 23 5.42 -2.01 10.29
C LEU A 23 5.63 -1.59 8.83
N LEU A 24 4.91 -0.56 8.36
CA LEU A 24 5.05 -0.04 7.00
C LEU A 24 6.44 0.56 6.76
N LEU A 25 6.98 1.33 7.71
CA LEU A 25 8.33 1.87 7.65
C LEU A 25 9.39 0.76 7.68
N GLY A 26 9.15 -0.28 8.48
CA GLY A 26 10.00 -1.46 8.61
C GLY A 26 10.12 -2.30 7.33
N THR A 27 9.27 -2.06 6.32
CA THR A 27 9.41 -2.66 4.99
C THR A 27 10.64 -2.15 4.23
N GLY A 28 11.32 -1.12 4.73
CA GLY A 28 12.51 -0.58 4.05
C GLY A 28 12.15 -0.08 2.66
N ASP A 29 12.98 -0.37 1.67
CA ASP A 29 12.72 -0.01 0.27
C ASP A 29 12.09 -1.16 -0.52
N ALA A 30 11.61 -2.20 0.18
CA ALA A 30 10.98 -3.33 -0.46
C ALA A 30 9.72 -2.90 -1.23
N LYS A 31 9.51 -3.52 -2.39
CA LYS A 31 8.31 -3.35 -3.18
C LYS A 31 7.17 -4.09 -2.51
N LEU A 32 6.09 -3.39 -2.18
CA LEU A 32 4.88 -4.00 -1.65
C LEU A 32 3.97 -4.40 -2.79
N VAL A 33 3.63 -5.69 -2.84
CA VAL A 33 2.73 -6.29 -3.82
C VAL A 33 1.78 -7.20 -3.06
N GLU A 34 0.48 -6.98 -3.22
CA GLU A 34 -0.50 -7.96 -2.78
C GLU A 34 -0.51 -9.11 -3.80
N HIS A 35 -0.01 -10.27 -3.38
CA HIS A 35 -0.01 -11.46 -4.21
C HIS A 35 -1.35 -12.20 -4.06
N THR A 36 -2.20 -12.13 -5.09
CA THR A 36 -3.52 -12.75 -5.06
C THR A 36 -4.01 -13.11 -6.46
N ALA A 37 -4.44 -14.35 -6.65
CA ALA A 37 -5.03 -14.82 -7.90
C ALA A 37 -6.45 -14.26 -8.13
N ASN A 38 -7.06 -13.64 -7.11
CA ASN A 38 -8.44 -13.20 -7.14
C ASN A 38 -8.61 -11.71 -7.50
N ASP A 39 -7.51 -10.94 -7.57
CA ASP A 39 -7.56 -9.51 -7.83
C ASP A 39 -6.35 -9.04 -8.67
N ASP A 40 -6.61 -8.70 -9.93
CA ASP A 40 -5.64 -8.15 -10.87
C ASP A 40 -5.60 -6.62 -10.88
N HIS A 41 -6.48 -5.97 -10.11
CA HIS A 41 -6.59 -4.52 -10.03
C HIS A 41 -5.82 -3.98 -8.81
N TRP A 42 -6.14 -4.49 -7.62
CA TRP A 42 -5.47 -4.08 -6.37
C TRP A 42 -4.21 -4.90 -6.11
N GLY A 43 -4.23 -6.18 -6.48
CA GLY A 43 -3.10 -7.10 -6.41
C GLY A 43 -2.40 -7.33 -7.73
N ASP A 44 -1.67 -8.43 -7.80
CA ASP A 44 -0.86 -8.84 -8.95
C ASP A 44 -1.51 -9.93 -9.83
N GLY A 45 -2.75 -10.33 -9.54
CA GLY A 45 -3.45 -11.38 -10.29
C GLY A 45 -2.86 -12.78 -10.11
N GLY A 46 -1.94 -12.99 -9.17
CA GLY A 46 -1.31 -14.28 -8.88
C GLY A 46 -0.21 -14.68 -9.86
N ASP A 47 -0.04 -13.94 -10.94
CA ASP A 47 0.96 -14.16 -11.98
C ASP A 47 1.89 -12.95 -12.20
N GLY A 48 1.75 -11.92 -11.36
CA GLY A 48 2.57 -10.71 -11.40
C GLY A 48 2.11 -9.66 -12.42
N ARG A 49 1.04 -9.91 -13.19
CA ARG A 49 0.56 -9.00 -14.25
C ARG A 49 -0.48 -8.00 -13.77
N GLY A 50 -1.00 -8.15 -12.55
CA GLY A 50 -1.93 -7.22 -11.95
C GLY A 50 -1.34 -5.83 -11.71
N LYS A 51 -2.22 -4.84 -11.51
CA LYS A 51 -1.84 -3.41 -11.49
C LYS A 51 -1.16 -3.01 -10.18
N ASN A 52 -1.30 -3.80 -9.12
CA ASN A 52 -0.80 -3.51 -7.78
C ASN A 52 -1.25 -2.11 -7.30
N MET A 53 -2.53 -1.79 -7.49
CA MET A 53 -3.07 -0.47 -7.13
C MET A 53 -3.13 -0.24 -5.62
N LEU A 54 -2.92 -1.27 -4.78
CA LEU A 54 -2.83 -1.14 -3.33
C LEU A 54 -1.40 -0.86 -2.87
N GLY A 55 -0.43 -1.62 -3.39
CA GLY A 55 0.98 -1.48 -3.00
C GLY A 55 1.57 -0.12 -3.36
N ARG A 56 1.16 0.47 -4.49
CA ARG A 56 1.64 1.80 -4.93
C ARG A 56 1.30 2.91 -3.92
N PRO A 57 0.03 3.13 -3.51
CA PRO A 57 -0.33 4.04 -2.43
C PRO A 57 0.39 3.78 -1.11
N LEU A 58 0.57 2.51 -0.72
CA LEU A 58 1.26 2.17 0.53
C LEU A 58 2.73 2.60 0.51
N MET A 59 3.42 2.36 -0.60
CA MET A 59 4.80 2.82 -0.77
C MET A 59 4.88 4.35 -0.80
N GLN A 60 3.95 5.03 -1.48
CA GLN A 60 3.87 6.49 -1.43
C GLN A 60 3.66 7.02 0.00
N LEU A 61 2.74 6.41 0.75
CA LEU A 61 2.48 6.79 2.14
C LEU A 61 3.68 6.53 3.05
N ARG A 62 4.43 5.44 2.83
CA ARG A 62 5.68 5.15 3.53
C ARG A 62 6.69 6.29 3.31
N ASP A 63 6.85 6.74 2.08
CA ASP A 63 7.81 7.79 1.74
C ASP A 63 7.38 9.13 2.35
N GLU A 64 6.07 9.42 2.36
CA GLU A 64 5.50 10.59 3.05
C GLU A 64 5.76 10.54 4.57
N LEU A 65 5.62 9.36 5.21
CA LEU A 65 5.88 9.17 6.64
C LEU A 65 7.38 9.25 6.99
N ARG A 66 8.29 9.01 6.05
CA ARG A 66 9.74 9.19 6.24
C ARG A 66 10.20 10.64 6.13
N ALA A 67 9.47 11.44 5.35
CA ALA A 67 9.80 12.84 5.09
C ALA A 67 9.28 13.81 6.16
N GLY A 68 8.39 13.34 7.05
CA GLY A 68 7.90 14.09 8.22
C GLY A 68 8.70 13.75 9.47
#